data_AF-A0A2E4YT19-F1
#
_entry.id   AF-A0A2E4YT19-F1
#
_cell.length_a   1.000
_cell.length_b   1.000
_cell.length_c   1.000
_cell.angle_alpha   90.00
_cell.angle_beta   90.00
_cell.angle_gamma   90.00
#
_symmetry.space_group_name_H-M   'P 1'
#
loop_
_entity.id
_entity.type
_entity.pdbx_description
1 polymer ?
#
loop_
_entity_poly.entity_id
_entity_poly.type
_entity_poly.pdbx_seq_one_letter_code
_entity_poly.pdbx_strand_id
1 'polypeptide(L)'
;MKHKLTSTTQSNLTNKNRFRFKKLMNYLSILCCLFWVTCFSQTKNVLFLGNSYTYYHSLPQLTSDIALSFGDTIFWDSNTPGGYTFNQHSTNTTSLTKISAGNWDHVILQEQSQLPSFPPFQVASDCFPYASLLVDSILSANPCTEPIFFMTWGRENGDQGNCANYPPLCTYDGMQARLRESYIQMSIDNECTVSPVGAAWKYIRDNHPSINLYTADGSHPSIYGSYLAACVHYSTIFRKSPLGSTFNSSLSQTDAHTLQQAAKLVVIDSLDNWRIGANDAVAGFNYTINGSLASFSLNSTNIDSVLWKFGDLSTSNSLNPNHEYLDNGNYLVELIAFLNCTSDTSYQTISISGLSIKEHKPFTLNYTNDCITINFKSSAEKSISVINSIGKLIYFKETNERQLILPKLESQFHILTVWDQNYGRSSLKIIQP
;
A
#
# COMPACT_ATOMS: atom_id res chain seq x y z
N MET A 1 -56.41 -1.97 -77.27
CA MET A 1 -55.65 -1.44 -78.42
C MET A 1 -54.16 -1.58 -78.13
N LYS A 2 -53.45 -2.36 -78.97
CA LYS A 2 -52.02 -2.28 -79.39
C LYS A 2 -50.94 -2.02 -78.31
N HIS A 3 -49.84 -2.77 -78.14
CA HIS A 3 -49.17 -3.81 -78.94
C HIS A 3 -48.05 -4.51 -78.12
N LYS A 4 -47.87 -5.84 -78.35
CA LYS A 4 -46.63 -6.68 -78.47
C LYS A 4 -45.45 -6.47 -77.49
N LEU A 5 -45.04 -7.51 -76.72
CA LEU A 5 -44.05 -8.59 -77.02
C LEU A 5 -42.62 -8.01 -77.27
N THR A 6 -41.50 -8.45 -76.69
CA THR A 6 -40.98 -9.82 -76.44
C THR A 6 -39.61 -9.78 -75.72
N SER A 7 -39.26 -10.90 -75.07
CA SER A 7 -37.96 -11.62 -75.08
C SER A 7 -36.76 -11.30 -74.16
N THR A 8 -36.23 -12.42 -73.64
CA THR A 8 -34.82 -12.88 -73.55
C THR A 8 -33.91 -12.48 -72.38
N THR A 9 -33.74 -13.48 -71.49
CA THR A 9 -32.50 -14.19 -71.10
C THR A 9 -31.23 -13.44 -70.67
N GLN A 10 -30.76 -13.83 -69.47
CA GLN A 10 -29.39 -14.13 -69.03
C GLN A 10 -28.28 -13.09 -69.29
N SER A 11 -27.69 -12.60 -68.20
CA SER A 11 -26.26 -12.85 -67.93
C SER A 11 -25.87 -12.54 -66.47
N ASN A 12 -25.27 -13.57 -65.85
CA ASN A 12 -24.09 -13.56 -64.98
C ASN A 12 -23.87 -12.41 -63.98
N LEU A 13 -23.84 -12.75 -62.68
CA LEU A 13 -22.59 -12.78 -61.88
C LEU A 13 -22.90 -13.13 -60.41
N THR A 14 -22.70 -14.42 -60.11
CA THR A 14 -22.00 -14.99 -58.94
C THR A 14 -21.90 -14.21 -57.62
N ASN A 15 -22.40 -14.89 -56.57
CA ASN A 15 -21.77 -15.07 -55.26
C ASN A 15 -21.28 -13.83 -54.50
N LYS A 16 -22.17 -13.24 -53.69
CA LYS A 16 -21.77 -12.65 -52.39
C LYS A 16 -22.96 -12.34 -51.47
N ASN A 17 -23.80 -13.33 -51.13
CA ASN A 17 -24.87 -13.10 -50.13
C ASN A 17 -25.26 -14.36 -49.33
N ARG A 18 -24.25 -15.05 -48.79
CA ARG A 18 -24.43 -16.03 -47.70
C ARG A 18 -23.28 -15.93 -46.71
N PHE A 19 -23.13 -14.81 -46.01
CA PHE A 19 -22.28 -14.73 -44.80
C PHE A 19 -22.51 -13.43 -44.01
N ARG A 20 -23.76 -13.11 -43.65
CA ARG A 20 -24.04 -12.06 -42.65
C ARG A 20 -25.26 -12.40 -41.81
N PHE A 21 -25.18 -13.49 -41.04
CA PHE A 21 -26.13 -13.80 -39.96
C PHE A 21 -25.44 -14.53 -38.78
N LYS A 22 -24.21 -14.11 -38.43
CA LYS A 22 -23.46 -14.58 -37.23
C LYS A 22 -22.56 -13.50 -36.61
N LYS A 23 -23.03 -12.25 -36.57
CA LYS A 23 -22.35 -11.17 -35.83
C LYS A 23 -23.38 -10.21 -35.23
N LEU A 24 -24.22 -10.72 -34.33
CA LEU A 24 -25.10 -9.87 -33.51
C LEU A 24 -25.34 -10.48 -32.12
N MET A 25 -24.28 -11.03 -31.51
CA MET A 25 -24.38 -11.63 -30.18
C MET A 25 -23.07 -11.53 -29.38
N ASN A 26 -22.38 -10.39 -29.46
CA ASN A 26 -21.10 -10.20 -28.78
C ASN A 26 -20.85 -8.74 -28.30
N TYR A 27 -21.87 -8.05 -27.80
CA TYR A 27 -21.69 -6.74 -27.14
C TYR A 27 -22.63 -6.55 -25.94
N LEU A 28 -22.73 -7.56 -25.07
CA LEU A 28 -23.29 -7.38 -23.74
C LEU A 28 -22.46 -8.19 -22.74
N SER A 29 -21.32 -7.64 -22.35
CA SER A 29 -20.58 -7.90 -21.09
C SER A 29 -19.27 -7.11 -21.12
N ILE A 30 -19.35 -5.78 -21.23
CA ILE A 30 -18.33 -4.95 -20.60
C ILE A 30 -18.84 -4.83 -19.17
N LEU A 31 -18.45 -5.79 -18.34
CA LEU A 31 -18.50 -5.64 -16.89
C LEU A 31 -17.57 -4.46 -16.62
N CYS A 32 -18.14 -3.27 -16.47
CA CYS A 32 -17.42 -2.13 -15.96
C CYS A 32 -17.05 -2.52 -14.53
N CYS A 33 -15.86 -3.07 -14.34
CA CYS A 33 -15.20 -3.07 -13.05
C CYS A 33 -14.94 -1.59 -12.73
N LEU A 34 -16.00 -0.90 -12.29
CA LEU A 34 -15.87 0.20 -11.37
C LEU A 34 -15.17 -0.43 -10.18
N PHE A 35 -13.84 -0.36 -10.17
CA PHE A 35 -13.11 -0.37 -8.92
C PHE A 35 -13.65 0.82 -8.17
N TRP A 36 -14.64 0.56 -7.31
CA TRP A 36 -14.89 1.44 -6.20
C TRP A 36 -13.59 1.36 -5.41
N VAL A 37 -12.72 2.34 -5.61
CA VAL A 37 -11.68 2.62 -4.62
C VAL A 37 -12.48 2.97 -3.39
N THR A 38 -12.73 1.97 -2.54
CA THR A 38 -13.24 2.18 -1.21
C THR A 38 -12.13 2.96 -0.52
N CYS A 39 -12.24 4.29 -0.53
CA CYS A 39 -11.43 5.13 0.33
C CYS A 39 -11.88 4.75 1.75
N PHE A 40 -11.14 3.84 2.37
CA PHE A 40 -11.39 3.49 3.76
C PHE A 40 -11.15 4.76 4.58
N SER A 41 -12.15 5.12 5.38
CA SER A 41 -12.02 6.12 6.42
C SER A 41 -10.82 5.75 7.29
N GLN A 42 -9.88 6.68 7.43
CA GLN A 42 -8.72 6.52 8.30
C GLN A 42 -8.89 7.39 9.54
N THR A 43 -8.39 6.91 10.67
CA THR A 43 -8.30 7.67 11.92
C THR A 43 -6.84 7.88 12.26
N LYS A 44 -6.47 9.12 12.62
CA LYS A 44 -5.10 9.50 12.99
C LYS A 44 -5.09 10.32 14.27
N ASN A 45 -4.19 10.00 15.19
CA ASN A 45 -3.85 10.82 16.34
C ASN A 45 -2.69 11.74 15.96
N VAL A 46 -2.88 13.06 16.05
CA VAL A 46 -1.88 14.05 15.59
C VAL A 46 -1.58 15.09 16.68
N LEU A 47 -0.31 15.20 17.07
CA LEU A 47 0.15 16.26 17.97
C LEU A 47 0.76 17.42 17.17
N PHE A 48 0.34 18.64 17.46
CA PHE A 48 0.94 19.84 16.88
C PHE A 48 1.80 20.57 17.91
N LEU A 49 3.11 20.65 17.67
CA LEU A 49 4.04 21.48 18.44
C LEU A 49 4.48 22.66 17.58
N GLY A 50 4.23 23.86 18.07
CA GLY A 50 4.54 25.06 17.30
C GLY A 50 4.26 26.35 18.06
N ASN A 51 3.77 27.35 17.34
CA ASN A 51 3.51 28.66 17.93
C ASN A 51 2.30 29.33 17.24
N SER A 52 2.35 30.66 17.06
CA SER A 52 1.27 31.42 16.45
C SER A 52 0.93 31.02 15.03
N TYR A 53 1.88 30.50 14.26
CA TYR A 53 1.56 30.00 12.92
C TYR A 53 0.68 28.74 12.96
N THR A 54 0.68 28.00 14.09
CA THR A 54 -0.19 26.86 14.31
C THR A 54 -1.49 27.24 15.04
N TYR A 55 -1.49 28.07 16.08
CA TYR A 55 -2.74 28.38 16.79
C TYR A 55 -3.66 29.35 16.04
N TYR A 56 -3.13 30.18 15.13
CA TYR A 56 -3.97 31.11 14.36
C TYR A 56 -5.03 30.35 13.56
N HIS A 57 -6.28 30.82 13.69
CA HIS A 57 -7.47 30.17 13.13
C HIS A 57 -7.67 28.71 13.54
N SER A 58 -7.00 28.26 14.61
CA SER A 58 -7.02 26.86 15.05
C SER A 58 -6.64 25.88 13.93
N LEU A 59 -5.45 26.03 13.35
CA LEU A 59 -4.97 25.18 12.24
C LEU A 59 -5.16 23.66 12.47
N PRO A 60 -4.92 23.10 13.67
CA PRO A 60 -5.22 21.69 13.94
C PRO A 60 -6.70 21.33 13.71
N GLN A 61 -7.61 22.20 14.14
CA GLN A 61 -9.05 22.02 13.92
C GLN A 61 -9.41 22.12 12.43
N LEU A 62 -8.89 23.13 11.71
CA LEU A 62 -9.14 23.25 10.26
C LEU A 62 -8.67 22.00 9.50
N THR A 63 -7.56 21.41 9.92
CA THR A 63 -7.03 20.17 9.32
C THR A 63 -7.95 18.99 9.61
N SER A 64 -8.48 18.91 10.84
CA SER A 64 -9.48 17.89 11.23
C SER A 64 -10.79 18.06 10.46
N ASP A 65 -11.26 19.29 10.25
CA ASP A 65 -12.50 19.57 9.49
C ASP A 65 -12.37 19.17 8.01
N ILE A 66 -11.19 19.39 7.40
CA ILE A 66 -10.89 18.89 6.05
C ILE A 66 -10.91 17.35 6.05
N ALA A 67 -10.27 16.70 7.02
CA ALA A 67 -10.28 15.23 7.10
C ALA A 67 -11.71 14.68 7.19
N LEU A 68 -12.54 15.26 8.08
CA LEU A 68 -13.93 14.88 8.27
C LEU A 68 -14.76 15.02 6.97
N SER A 69 -14.45 16.03 6.15
CA SER A 69 -15.13 16.20 4.86
C SER A 69 -14.91 15.05 3.87
N PHE A 70 -13.84 14.26 4.05
CA PHE A 70 -13.54 13.05 3.28
C PHE A 70 -13.88 11.75 4.02
N GLY A 71 -14.49 11.86 5.20
CA GLY A 71 -14.77 10.73 6.09
C GLY A 71 -13.56 10.23 6.87
N ASP A 72 -12.40 10.91 6.79
CA ASP A 72 -11.25 10.66 7.65
C ASP A 72 -11.44 11.35 9.01
N THR A 73 -10.72 10.92 10.04
CA THR A 73 -10.79 11.51 11.38
C THR A 73 -9.40 11.84 11.89
N ILE A 74 -9.23 13.08 12.39
CA ILE A 74 -8.04 13.47 13.16
C ILE A 74 -8.46 13.74 14.61
N PHE A 75 -7.95 12.94 15.53
CA PHE A 75 -7.89 13.32 16.94
C PHE A 75 -6.61 14.11 17.16
N TRP A 76 -6.73 15.37 17.58
CA TRP A 76 -5.57 16.24 17.71
C TRP A 76 -5.43 16.78 19.12
N ASP A 77 -4.18 17.07 19.47
CA ASP A 77 -3.80 17.90 20.60
C ASP A 77 -2.68 18.85 20.16
N SER A 78 -2.39 19.88 20.94
CA SER A 78 -1.35 20.84 20.60
C SER A 78 -0.68 21.46 21.83
N ASN A 79 0.54 21.95 21.62
CA ASN A 79 1.19 22.92 22.50
C ASN A 79 1.82 24.00 21.64
N THR A 80 1.23 25.19 21.64
CA THR A 80 1.55 26.25 20.66
C THR A 80 1.86 27.62 21.30
N PRO A 81 2.81 27.74 22.25
CA PRO A 81 3.07 29.03 22.86
C PRO A 81 3.64 30.03 21.85
N GLY A 82 3.24 31.30 21.94
CA GLY A 82 3.62 32.33 20.96
C GLY A 82 5.13 32.49 20.81
N GLY A 83 5.61 32.53 19.55
CA GLY A 83 7.02 32.70 19.22
C GLY A 83 7.95 31.54 19.54
N TYR A 84 7.44 30.39 19.98
CA TYR A 84 8.28 29.28 20.41
C TYR A 84 9.20 28.73 19.32
N THR A 85 10.40 28.36 19.77
CA THR A 85 11.41 27.67 18.96
C THR A 85 11.48 26.16 19.25
N PHE A 86 12.19 25.38 18.42
CA PHE A 86 12.45 23.98 18.75
C PHE A 86 13.24 23.82 20.05
N ASN A 87 14.21 24.69 20.33
CA ASN A 87 14.94 24.67 21.60
C ASN A 87 14.00 24.85 22.82
N GLN A 88 13.02 25.73 22.69
CA GLN A 88 12.04 25.93 23.74
C GLN A 88 11.13 24.70 23.88
N HIS A 89 10.70 24.08 22.78
CA HIS A 89 9.91 22.86 22.84
C HIS A 89 10.69 21.66 23.39
N SER A 90 11.98 21.52 23.08
CA SER A 90 12.82 20.39 23.50
C SER A 90 13.07 20.34 25.00
N THR A 91 12.83 21.45 25.70
CA THR A 91 12.95 21.57 27.16
C THR A 91 11.61 21.86 27.84
N ASN A 92 10.53 22.06 27.08
CA ASN A 92 9.22 22.41 27.63
C ASN A 92 8.51 21.16 28.17
N THR A 93 8.21 21.17 29.48
CA THR A 93 7.53 20.05 30.16
C THR A 93 6.20 19.66 29.52
N THR A 94 5.41 20.61 29.01
CA THR A 94 4.13 20.30 28.36
C THR A 94 4.34 19.59 27.03
N SER A 95 5.28 20.06 26.20
CA SER A 95 5.65 19.38 24.95
C SER A 95 6.15 17.96 25.21
N LEU A 96 7.10 17.79 26.13
CA LEU A 96 7.68 16.48 26.44
C LEU A 96 6.67 15.52 27.07
N THR A 97 5.74 16.01 27.89
CA THR A 97 4.64 15.20 28.43
C THR A 97 3.70 14.73 27.32
N LYS A 98 3.34 15.59 26.37
CA LYS A 98 2.50 15.20 25.23
C LYS A 98 3.23 14.20 24.33
N ILE A 99 4.53 14.39 24.06
CA ILE A 99 5.34 13.45 23.29
C ILE A 99 5.38 12.07 23.98
N SER A 100 5.73 12.05 25.27
CA SER A 100 5.87 10.80 26.05
C SER A 100 4.56 10.03 26.26
N ALA A 101 3.40 10.62 25.95
CA ALA A 101 2.14 9.86 25.89
C ALA A 101 2.17 8.75 24.82
N GLY A 102 3.01 8.88 23.79
CA GLY A 102 3.37 7.79 22.87
C GLY A 102 2.25 7.26 21.98
N ASN A 103 1.08 7.91 21.94
CA ASN A 103 -0.10 7.44 21.21
C ASN A 103 -0.34 8.19 19.89
N TRP A 104 0.66 8.90 19.39
CA TRP A 104 0.58 9.71 18.17
C TRP A 104 0.93 8.89 16.94
N ASP A 105 0.10 8.98 15.89
CA ASP A 105 0.51 8.55 14.55
C ASP A 105 1.51 9.55 13.96
N HIS A 106 1.25 10.85 14.17
CA HIS A 106 2.09 11.93 13.66
C HIS A 106 2.33 13.00 14.72
N VAL A 107 3.54 13.57 14.72
CA VAL A 107 3.85 14.78 15.49
C VAL A 107 4.35 15.84 14.51
N ILE A 108 3.57 16.91 14.37
CA ILE A 108 3.90 18.05 13.50
C ILE A 108 4.76 19.03 14.29
N LEU A 109 5.96 19.29 13.78
CA LEU A 109 6.98 20.14 14.36
C LEU A 109 7.13 21.43 13.55
N GLN A 110 6.73 22.55 14.15
CA GLN A 110 6.86 23.88 13.58
C GLN A 110 7.92 24.70 14.33
N GLU A 111 8.96 25.16 13.64
CA GLU A 111 9.95 26.08 14.20
C GLU A 111 9.42 27.53 14.20
N GLN A 112 10.14 28.44 14.84
CA GLN A 112 9.89 29.88 14.83
C GLN A 112 9.92 30.46 13.40
N SER A 113 9.06 31.44 13.14
CA SER A 113 8.76 31.98 11.80
C SER A 113 9.96 32.48 10.95
N GLN A 114 11.06 32.85 11.57
CA GLN A 114 12.25 33.44 10.97
C GLN A 114 13.48 32.56 11.14
N LEU A 115 13.60 31.83 12.25
CA LEU A 115 14.84 31.14 12.62
C LEU A 115 15.38 30.21 11.52
N PRO A 116 14.57 29.38 10.82
CA PRO A 116 15.07 28.56 9.72
C PRO A 116 15.46 29.36 8.47
N SER A 117 15.14 30.66 8.39
CA SER A 117 15.52 31.50 7.25
C SER A 117 16.88 32.21 7.44
N PHE A 118 17.41 32.21 8.66
CA PHE A 118 18.64 32.92 9.03
C PHE A 118 19.90 32.36 8.34
N PRO A 119 21.07 33.02 8.49
CA PRO A 119 22.32 32.54 7.90
C PRO A 119 22.60 31.06 8.25
N PRO A 120 23.13 30.26 7.32
CA PRO A 120 23.33 28.82 7.52
C PRO A 120 24.06 28.45 8.82
N PHE A 121 25.09 29.21 9.21
CA PHE A 121 25.83 28.95 10.44
C PHE A 121 24.96 29.11 11.70
N GLN A 122 24.02 30.06 11.68
CA GLN A 122 23.13 30.32 12.81
C GLN A 122 22.05 29.24 12.87
N VAL A 123 21.46 28.87 11.73
CA VAL A 123 20.50 27.76 11.67
C VAL A 123 21.13 26.45 12.17
N ALA A 124 22.36 26.17 11.76
CA ALA A 124 23.09 24.97 12.19
C ALA A 124 23.33 24.92 13.71
N SER A 125 23.46 26.08 14.37
CA SER A 125 23.63 26.19 15.83
C SER A 125 22.28 26.16 16.57
N ASP A 126 21.32 26.93 16.09
CA ASP A 126 20.17 27.34 16.89
C ASP A 126 18.89 26.58 16.54
N CYS A 127 18.88 25.83 15.42
CA CYS A 127 17.71 25.13 14.90
C CYS A 127 17.96 23.61 14.80
N PHE A 128 18.96 23.18 14.03
CA PHE A 128 19.15 21.76 13.70
C PHE A 128 19.33 20.83 14.90
N PRO A 129 20.15 21.16 15.93
CA PRO A 129 20.32 20.27 17.08
C PRO A 129 19.01 20.02 17.82
N TYR A 130 18.14 21.03 17.88
CA TYR A 130 16.86 20.93 18.59
C TYR A 130 15.78 20.24 17.76
N ALA A 131 15.86 20.33 16.43
CA ALA A 131 15.06 19.50 15.54
C ALA A 131 15.37 18.01 15.79
N SER A 132 16.65 17.63 15.84
CA SER A 132 17.07 16.26 16.14
C SER A 132 16.65 15.81 17.53
N LEU A 133 16.86 16.63 18.56
CA LEU A 133 16.43 16.29 19.92
C LEU A 133 14.92 16.03 20.04
N LEU A 134 14.10 16.81 19.32
CA LEU A 134 12.65 16.59 19.30
C LEU A 134 12.28 15.31 18.56
N VAL A 135 12.90 15.04 17.41
CA VAL A 135 12.69 13.80 16.66
C VAL A 135 13.08 12.58 17.49
N ASP A 136 14.27 12.61 18.11
CA ASP A 136 14.76 11.54 19.00
C ASP A 136 13.79 11.30 20.16
N SER A 137 13.27 12.39 20.76
CA SER A 137 12.29 12.29 21.85
C SER A 137 10.98 11.64 21.39
N ILE A 138 10.52 11.95 20.17
CA ILE A 138 9.31 11.38 19.58
C ILE A 138 9.49 9.89 19.31
N LEU A 139 10.56 9.51 18.61
CA LEU A 139 10.83 8.13 18.24
C LEU A 139 11.19 7.25 19.44
N SER A 140 11.79 7.84 20.49
CA SER A 140 12.02 7.15 21.76
C SER A 140 10.72 6.87 22.52
N ALA A 141 9.72 7.76 22.42
CA ALA A 141 8.41 7.55 23.03
C ALA A 141 7.59 6.52 22.27
N ASN A 142 7.61 6.56 20.95
CA ASN A 142 7.02 5.56 20.08
C ASN A 142 7.74 5.51 18.71
N PRO A 143 8.43 4.41 18.37
CA PRO A 143 9.15 4.29 17.10
C PRO A 143 8.24 4.23 15.86
N CYS A 144 6.93 4.13 16.06
CA CYS A 144 5.92 4.09 15.01
C CYS A 144 5.29 5.45 14.72
N THR A 145 5.59 6.47 15.52
CA THR A 145 5.17 7.85 15.23
C THR A 145 6.00 8.40 14.09
N GLU A 146 5.36 9.04 13.10
CA GLU A 146 6.05 9.77 12.03
C GLU A 146 6.17 11.26 12.40
N PRO A 147 7.37 11.78 12.70
CA PRO A 147 7.58 13.22 12.85
C PRO A 147 7.47 13.92 11.50
N ILE A 148 6.77 15.03 11.46
CA ILE A 148 6.55 15.83 10.25
C ILE A 148 7.02 17.26 10.51
N PHE A 149 8.01 17.72 9.74
CA PHE A 149 8.41 19.12 9.79
C PHE A 149 7.42 20.00 9.03
N PHE A 150 6.83 20.97 9.71
CA PHE A 150 5.96 21.99 9.11
C PHE A 150 6.82 23.10 8.49
N MET A 151 7.08 23.01 7.18
CA MET A 151 7.74 24.08 6.44
C MET A 151 6.87 25.34 6.43
N THR A 152 7.28 26.35 7.17
CA THR A 152 6.61 27.66 7.23
C THR A 152 6.83 28.49 5.96
N TRP A 153 6.22 29.67 5.93
CA TRP A 153 6.29 30.61 4.81
C TRP A 153 7.13 31.87 5.11
N GLY A 154 7.66 32.48 4.06
CA GLY A 154 8.32 33.78 4.12
C GLY A 154 7.33 34.90 4.49
N ARG A 155 7.80 35.94 5.16
CA ARG A 155 7.02 37.15 5.44
C ARG A 155 6.68 37.89 4.16
N GLU A 156 5.58 38.64 4.16
CA GLU A 156 4.95 39.21 2.98
C GLU A 156 5.92 40.01 2.11
N ASN A 157 6.78 40.77 2.77
CA ASN A 157 7.81 41.61 2.17
C ASN A 157 9.22 41.15 2.59
N GLY A 158 9.41 39.88 2.92
CA GLY A 158 10.64 39.41 3.58
C GLY A 158 10.76 39.88 5.03
N ASP A 159 11.90 39.59 5.65
CA ASP A 159 12.22 39.98 7.02
C ASP A 159 13.06 41.26 7.05
N GLN A 160 12.38 42.39 6.88
CA GLN A 160 12.98 43.73 6.81
C GLN A 160 13.82 44.09 8.05
N GLY A 161 13.53 43.51 9.22
CA GLY A 161 14.31 43.77 10.43
C GLY A 161 15.71 43.18 10.39
N ASN A 162 15.91 42.05 9.70
CA ASN A 162 17.20 41.35 9.61
C ASN A 162 17.86 41.50 8.23
N CYS A 163 17.18 42.12 7.27
CA CYS A 163 17.59 42.17 5.87
C CYS A 163 18.94 42.88 5.67
N ALA A 164 19.24 43.91 6.46
CA ALA A 164 20.51 44.64 6.40
C ALA A 164 21.70 43.76 6.79
N ASN A 165 21.48 42.81 7.71
CA ASN A 165 22.52 41.89 8.20
C ASN A 165 22.63 40.64 7.32
N TYR A 166 21.52 40.21 6.71
CA TYR A 166 21.49 39.06 5.82
C TYR A 166 20.57 39.33 4.61
N PRO A 167 21.15 39.80 3.47
CA PRO A 167 20.37 40.25 2.31
C PRO A 167 19.36 39.28 1.70
N PRO A 168 19.52 37.94 1.76
CA PRO A 168 18.47 37.02 1.31
C PRO A 168 17.12 37.24 2.00
N LEU A 169 17.10 37.82 3.20
CA LEU A 169 15.87 38.11 3.93
C LEU A 169 15.14 39.38 3.44
N CYS A 170 15.74 40.17 2.54
CA CYS A 170 15.12 41.40 2.02
C CYS A 170 13.83 41.16 1.23
N THR A 171 13.60 39.94 0.73
CA THR A 171 12.46 39.62 -0.12
C THR A 171 11.75 38.37 0.36
N TYR A 172 10.46 38.24 -0.02
CA TYR A 172 9.72 37.00 0.19
C TYR A 172 10.46 35.80 -0.40
N ASP A 173 10.90 35.90 -1.66
CA ASP A 173 11.53 34.77 -2.35
C ASP A 173 12.83 34.32 -1.71
N GLY A 174 13.68 35.26 -1.29
CA GLY A 174 14.93 34.91 -0.62
C GLY A 174 14.68 34.29 0.76
N MET A 175 13.75 34.84 1.55
CA MET A 175 13.36 34.25 2.83
C MET A 175 12.73 32.86 2.65
N GLN A 176 11.82 32.68 1.67
CA GLN A 176 11.17 31.40 1.40
C GLN A 176 12.15 30.35 0.91
N ALA A 177 13.14 30.74 0.08
CA ALA A 177 14.21 29.84 -0.35
C ALA A 177 15.03 29.33 0.84
N ARG A 178 15.37 30.22 1.78
CA ARG A 178 16.08 29.85 3.01
C ARG A 178 15.28 28.91 3.89
N LEU A 179 14.00 29.23 4.14
CA LEU A 179 13.10 28.34 4.88
C LEU A 179 13.03 26.95 4.23
N ARG A 180 12.83 26.88 2.91
CA ARG A 180 12.78 25.62 2.18
C ARG A 180 14.07 24.82 2.38
N GLU A 181 15.22 25.44 2.19
CA GLU A 181 16.52 24.78 2.31
C GLU A 181 16.70 24.18 3.71
N SER A 182 16.43 24.96 4.75
CA SER A 182 16.60 24.50 6.13
C SER A 182 15.61 23.42 6.53
N TYR A 183 14.35 23.50 6.11
CA TYR A 183 13.36 22.44 6.38
C TYR A 183 13.67 21.13 5.65
N ILE A 184 14.15 21.20 4.40
CA ILE A 184 14.61 20.01 3.66
C ILE A 184 15.87 19.42 4.32
N GLN A 185 16.80 20.26 4.77
CA GLN A 185 17.99 19.77 5.48
C GLN A 185 17.61 19.07 6.79
N MET A 186 16.74 19.66 7.62
CA MET A 186 16.25 19.00 8.84
C MET A 186 15.58 17.65 8.53
N SER A 187 14.81 17.59 7.46
CA SER A 187 14.15 16.38 7.00
C SER A 187 15.14 15.30 6.53
N ILE A 188 16.23 15.67 5.85
CA ILE A 188 17.30 14.75 5.46
C ILE A 188 18.07 14.26 6.69
N ASP A 189 18.49 15.18 7.57
CA ASP A 189 19.33 14.86 8.74
C ASP A 189 18.62 13.93 9.74
N ASN A 190 17.29 13.97 9.76
CA ASN A 190 16.47 13.21 10.70
C ASN A 190 15.59 12.15 10.03
N GLU A 191 15.78 11.90 8.73
CA GLU A 191 14.96 10.96 7.95
C GLU A 191 13.46 11.18 8.16
N CYS A 192 12.99 12.43 8.11
CA CYS A 192 11.59 12.80 8.40
C CYS A 192 10.86 13.34 7.17
N THR A 193 9.53 13.34 7.24
CA THR A 193 8.65 13.94 6.23
C THR A 193 8.57 15.47 6.39
N VAL A 194 8.34 16.20 5.30
CA VAL A 194 8.01 17.63 5.32
C VAL A 194 6.56 17.86 4.91
N SER A 195 5.85 18.67 5.67
CA SER A 195 4.58 19.30 5.26
C SER A 195 4.88 20.65 4.60
N PRO A 196 4.81 20.77 3.25
CA PRO A 196 5.42 21.86 2.48
C PRO A 196 4.52 23.11 2.38
N VAL A 197 4.03 23.62 3.51
CA VAL A 197 3.07 24.73 3.53
C VAL A 197 3.64 25.99 2.87
N GLY A 198 4.91 26.34 3.16
CA GLY A 198 5.59 27.47 2.53
C GLY A 198 5.71 27.37 1.00
N ALA A 199 5.84 26.15 0.47
CA ALA A 199 5.85 25.95 -0.98
C ALA A 199 4.47 26.17 -1.61
N ALA A 200 3.40 25.75 -0.94
CA ALA A 200 2.03 26.03 -1.36
C ALA A 200 1.70 27.52 -1.28
N TRP A 201 2.15 28.21 -0.23
CA TRP A 201 2.06 29.66 -0.11
C TRP A 201 2.74 30.38 -1.26
N LYS A 202 3.96 29.97 -1.61
CA LYS A 202 4.66 30.53 -2.78
C LYS A 202 3.88 30.30 -4.07
N TYR A 203 3.34 29.10 -4.28
CA TYR A 203 2.53 28.81 -5.46
C TYR A 203 1.34 29.77 -5.59
N ILE A 204 0.59 29.98 -4.50
CA ILE A 204 -0.55 30.91 -4.50
C ILE A 204 -0.11 32.35 -4.74
N ARG A 205 0.97 32.81 -4.11
CA ARG A 205 1.48 34.17 -4.36
C ARG A 205 1.89 34.38 -5.81
N ASP A 206 2.53 33.39 -6.42
CA ASP A 206 3.04 33.49 -7.79
C ASP A 206 1.91 33.43 -8.84
N ASN A 207 0.87 32.63 -8.59
CA ASN A 207 -0.15 32.29 -9.60
C ASN A 207 -1.55 32.89 -9.32
N HIS A 208 -1.83 33.23 -8.06
CA HIS A 208 -3.12 33.72 -7.59
C HIS A 208 -2.95 34.90 -6.61
N PRO A 209 -2.24 35.98 -6.99
CA PRO A 209 -1.88 37.08 -6.08
C PRO A 209 -3.08 37.86 -5.52
N SER A 210 -4.28 37.69 -6.07
CA SER A 210 -5.51 38.27 -5.51
C SER A 210 -5.94 37.60 -4.20
N ILE A 211 -5.47 36.39 -3.91
CA ILE A 211 -5.73 35.69 -2.66
C ILE A 211 -4.71 36.15 -1.61
N ASN A 212 -5.12 37.03 -0.71
CA ASN A 212 -4.24 37.51 0.36
C ASN A 212 -4.09 36.47 1.47
N LEU A 213 -2.89 35.90 1.58
CA LEU A 213 -2.56 34.89 2.59
C LEU A 213 -2.16 35.48 3.95
N TYR A 214 -1.96 36.79 4.06
CA TYR A 214 -1.45 37.44 5.27
C TYR A 214 -2.52 38.26 5.98
N THR A 215 -2.37 38.38 7.29
CA THR A 215 -2.98 39.51 8.01
C THR A 215 -2.20 40.80 7.73
N ALA A 216 -2.68 41.93 8.26
CA ALA A 216 -2.08 43.24 8.05
C ALA A 216 -0.63 43.37 8.57
N ASP A 217 -0.15 42.43 9.38
CA ASP A 217 1.22 42.43 9.90
C ASP A 217 2.26 41.85 8.92
N GLY A 218 1.82 41.30 7.79
CA GLY A 218 2.69 40.69 6.79
C GLY A 218 3.42 39.43 7.28
N SER A 219 2.99 38.80 8.38
CA SER A 219 3.62 37.59 8.93
C SER A 219 2.57 36.52 9.22
N HIS A 220 1.58 36.82 10.05
CA HIS A 220 0.56 35.87 10.45
C HIS A 220 -0.40 35.54 9.30
N PRO A 221 -0.96 34.33 9.28
CA PRO A 221 -1.83 33.90 8.20
C PRO A 221 -3.18 34.58 8.30
N SER A 222 -3.74 34.97 7.14
CA SER A 222 -5.19 35.17 7.01
C SER A 222 -5.91 33.82 7.07
N ILE A 223 -7.25 33.83 7.04
CA ILE A 223 -8.02 32.59 6.97
C ILE A 223 -7.71 31.78 5.68
N TYR A 224 -7.35 32.46 4.58
CA TYR A 224 -6.92 31.81 3.34
C TYR A 224 -5.58 31.09 3.53
N GLY A 225 -4.63 31.73 4.22
CA GLY A 225 -3.34 31.15 4.57
C GLY A 225 -3.45 29.92 5.46
N SER A 226 -4.28 30.00 6.51
CA SER A 226 -4.55 28.88 7.42
C SER A 226 -5.31 27.74 6.73
N TYR A 227 -6.28 28.05 5.86
CA TYR A 227 -7.00 27.02 5.10
C TYR A 227 -6.07 26.27 4.14
N LEU A 228 -5.19 26.97 3.42
CA LEU A 228 -4.18 26.34 2.57
C LEU A 228 -3.24 25.44 3.36
N ALA A 229 -2.76 25.91 4.52
CA ALA A 229 -1.93 25.12 5.43
C ALA A 229 -2.65 23.84 5.88
N ALA A 230 -3.94 23.93 6.21
CA ALA A 230 -4.76 22.78 6.57
C ALA A 230 -4.90 21.76 5.42
N CYS A 231 -5.11 22.23 4.18
CA CYS A 231 -5.15 21.36 3.00
C CYS A 231 -3.81 20.62 2.80
N VAL A 232 -2.70 21.33 2.98
CA VAL A 232 -1.35 20.75 2.87
C VAL A 232 -1.14 19.69 3.96
N HIS A 233 -1.45 20.00 5.23
CA HIS A 233 -1.34 19.04 6.32
C HIS A 233 -2.20 17.79 6.10
N TYR A 234 -3.46 17.95 5.69
CA TYR A 234 -4.32 16.81 5.35
C TYR A 234 -3.66 15.92 4.28
N SER A 235 -3.15 16.55 3.22
CA SER A 235 -2.48 15.85 2.12
C SER A 235 -1.23 15.12 2.57
N THR A 236 -0.45 15.72 3.48
CA THR A 236 0.76 15.10 4.02
C THR A 236 0.43 13.93 4.95
N ILE A 237 -0.52 14.11 5.88
CA ILE A 237 -0.89 13.10 6.88
C ILE A 237 -1.54 11.87 6.23
N PHE A 238 -2.52 12.08 5.35
CA PHE A 238 -3.29 10.98 4.77
C PHE A 238 -2.78 10.53 3.41
N ARG A 239 -1.87 11.29 2.78
CA ARG A 239 -1.40 11.06 1.40
C ARG A 239 -2.57 11.04 0.41
N LYS A 240 -3.59 11.85 0.69
CA LYS A 240 -4.83 11.98 -0.10
C LYS A 240 -4.98 13.39 -0.64
N SER A 241 -5.60 13.51 -1.80
CA SER A 241 -5.92 14.80 -2.40
C SER A 241 -6.93 15.59 -1.53
N PRO A 242 -6.68 16.88 -1.22
CA PRO A 242 -7.63 17.74 -0.53
C PRO A 242 -8.67 18.34 -1.48
N LEU A 243 -8.51 18.11 -2.79
CA LEU A 243 -9.43 18.59 -3.83
C LEU A 243 -10.80 17.96 -3.68
N GLY A 244 -11.83 18.81 -3.60
CA GLY A 244 -13.22 18.39 -3.43
C GLY A 244 -13.68 18.35 -1.97
N SER A 245 -12.87 18.83 -1.03
CA SER A 245 -13.31 18.98 0.37
C SER A 245 -14.57 19.85 0.43
N THR A 246 -15.60 19.36 1.14
CA THR A 246 -16.84 20.11 1.35
C THR A 246 -16.70 21.16 2.46
N PHE A 247 -15.63 21.10 3.24
CA PHE A 247 -15.29 22.12 4.23
C PHE A 247 -14.43 23.20 3.59
N ASN A 248 -14.87 24.46 3.68
CA ASN A 248 -14.23 25.58 2.99
C ASN A 248 -13.86 26.75 3.92
N SER A 249 -14.02 26.60 5.24
CA SER A 249 -13.73 27.67 6.22
C SER A 249 -14.43 29.02 5.92
N SER A 250 -15.66 28.97 5.38
CA SER A 250 -16.44 30.13 4.93
C SER A 250 -15.81 30.95 3.79
N LEU A 251 -14.79 30.42 3.12
CA LEU A 251 -14.23 31.01 1.91
C LEU A 251 -15.22 30.88 0.74
N SER A 252 -15.02 31.69 -0.30
CA SER A 252 -15.74 31.48 -1.57
C SER A 252 -15.40 30.09 -2.13
N GLN A 253 -16.37 29.46 -2.80
CA GLN A 253 -16.14 28.14 -3.40
C GLN A 253 -14.96 28.15 -4.38
N THR A 254 -14.81 29.24 -5.14
CA THR A 254 -13.71 29.43 -6.08
C THR A 254 -12.36 29.49 -5.38
N ASP A 255 -12.23 30.33 -4.35
CA ASP A 255 -10.94 30.47 -3.63
C ASP A 255 -10.58 29.19 -2.89
N ALA A 256 -11.56 28.57 -2.22
CA ALA A 256 -11.35 27.29 -1.55
C ALA A 256 -10.87 26.21 -2.53
N HIS A 257 -11.51 26.10 -3.70
CA HIS A 257 -11.09 25.18 -4.75
C HIS A 257 -9.67 25.46 -5.25
N THR A 258 -9.31 26.74 -5.47
CA THR A 258 -7.95 27.13 -5.85
C THR A 258 -6.92 26.74 -4.79
N LEU A 259 -7.21 26.93 -3.50
CA LEU A 259 -6.30 26.57 -2.40
C LEU A 259 -6.16 25.04 -2.25
N GLN A 260 -7.27 24.29 -2.38
CA GLN A 260 -7.22 22.83 -2.42
C GLN A 260 -6.38 22.32 -3.60
N GLN A 261 -6.57 22.89 -4.79
CA GLN A 261 -5.82 22.53 -5.99
C GLN A 261 -4.33 22.82 -5.82
N ALA A 262 -3.96 23.96 -5.23
CA ALA A 262 -2.58 24.28 -4.92
C ALA A 262 -1.95 23.26 -3.97
N ALA A 263 -2.64 22.89 -2.89
CA ALA A 263 -2.17 21.85 -1.97
C ALA A 263 -2.02 20.48 -2.66
N LYS A 264 -2.97 20.07 -3.51
CA LYS A 264 -2.84 18.83 -4.32
C LYS A 264 -1.59 18.86 -5.19
N LEU A 265 -1.42 19.92 -5.99
CA LEU A 265 -0.31 20.05 -6.93
C LEU A 265 1.04 20.03 -6.21
N VAL A 266 1.13 20.75 -5.09
CA VAL A 266 2.38 20.87 -4.35
C VAL A 266 2.70 19.60 -3.58
N VAL A 267 1.72 18.91 -3.00
CA VAL A 267 1.96 17.73 -2.16
C VAL A 267 1.83 16.44 -2.95
N ILE A 268 0.62 16.12 -3.41
CA ILE A 268 0.26 14.81 -3.97
C ILE A 268 0.96 14.54 -5.30
N ASP A 269 1.07 15.56 -6.14
CA ASP A 269 1.73 15.41 -7.44
C ASP A 269 3.27 15.54 -7.32
N SER A 270 3.82 15.52 -6.10
CA SER A 270 5.24 15.77 -5.79
C SER A 270 5.70 15.17 -4.45
N LEU A 271 5.17 14.02 -4.03
CA LEU A 271 5.44 13.42 -2.71
C LEU A 271 6.95 13.27 -2.40
N ASP A 272 7.73 12.81 -3.38
CA ASP A 272 9.18 12.57 -3.24
C ASP A 272 9.95 13.84 -2.90
N ASN A 273 9.51 15.01 -3.36
CA ASN A 273 10.15 16.30 -3.08
C ASN A 273 10.10 16.65 -1.58
N TRP A 274 9.20 16.02 -0.84
CA TRP A 274 8.91 16.29 0.57
C TRP A 274 9.16 15.08 1.45
N ARG A 275 9.77 14.03 0.89
CA ARG A 275 10.06 12.76 1.54
C ARG A 275 8.84 12.06 2.14
N ILE A 276 7.64 12.37 1.64
CA ILE A 276 6.40 11.73 2.10
C ILE A 276 6.42 10.28 1.61
N GLY A 277 6.52 9.34 2.54
CA GLY A 277 6.65 7.91 2.24
C GLY A 277 8.06 7.43 1.91
N ALA A 278 9.07 8.29 2.01
CA ALA A 278 10.45 7.91 1.66
C ALA A 278 11.04 6.85 2.60
N ASN A 279 10.51 6.75 3.82
CA ASN A 279 10.96 5.79 4.84
C ASN A 279 9.95 4.67 5.06
N ASP A 280 8.93 4.54 4.22
CA ASP A 280 8.01 3.41 4.30
C ASP A 280 8.72 2.12 3.94
N ALA A 281 8.30 1.01 4.55
CA ALA A 281 8.64 -0.31 4.07
C ALA A 281 8.19 -0.46 2.62
N VAL A 282 9.07 -0.98 1.77
CA VAL A 282 8.73 -1.36 0.39
C VAL A 282 9.02 -2.83 0.23
N ALA A 283 7.97 -3.63 0.03
CA ALA A 283 8.08 -5.06 -0.14
C ALA A 283 8.44 -5.40 -1.59
N GLY A 284 9.42 -6.27 -1.73
CA GLY A 284 9.88 -6.75 -3.02
C GLY A 284 10.76 -7.98 -2.88
N PHE A 285 10.62 -8.87 -3.87
CA PHE A 285 11.53 -10.01 -4.02
C PHE A 285 11.76 -10.43 -5.47
N ASN A 286 12.80 -11.24 -5.66
CA ASN A 286 13.03 -12.05 -6.83
C ASN A 286 13.00 -13.54 -6.45
N TYR A 287 12.88 -14.41 -7.43
CA TYR A 287 12.94 -15.86 -7.22
C TYR A 287 13.61 -16.58 -8.38
N THR A 288 14.13 -17.77 -8.10
CA THR A 288 14.56 -18.75 -9.10
C THR A 288 13.94 -20.11 -8.79
N ILE A 289 13.64 -20.89 -9.83
CA ILE A 289 13.01 -22.21 -9.70
C ILE A 289 13.96 -23.27 -10.25
N ASN A 290 14.17 -24.34 -9.49
CA ASN A 290 14.89 -25.53 -9.92
C ASN A 290 14.10 -26.79 -9.50
N GLY A 291 13.30 -27.32 -10.42
CA GLY A 291 12.41 -28.45 -10.11
C GLY A 291 11.31 -28.06 -9.12
N SER A 292 11.29 -28.72 -7.95
CA SER A 292 10.39 -28.42 -6.83
C SER A 292 10.92 -27.31 -5.91
N LEU A 293 12.19 -26.93 -6.02
CA LEU A 293 12.83 -25.97 -5.13
C LEU A 293 12.73 -24.55 -5.69
N ALA A 294 12.13 -23.64 -4.92
CA ALA A 294 12.15 -22.21 -5.17
C ALA A 294 13.12 -21.52 -4.21
N SER A 295 14.02 -20.70 -4.75
CA SER A 295 14.95 -19.87 -3.99
C SER A 295 14.53 -18.41 -4.11
N PHE A 296 14.33 -17.74 -2.97
CA PHE A 296 13.87 -16.36 -2.93
C PHE A 296 14.98 -15.42 -2.47
N SER A 297 15.03 -14.22 -3.04
CA SER A 297 15.92 -13.15 -2.60
C SER A 297 15.19 -11.81 -2.48
N LEU A 298 15.49 -11.05 -1.43
CA LEU A 298 14.87 -9.74 -1.21
C LEU A 298 15.43 -8.68 -2.17
N ASN A 299 14.54 -7.81 -2.62
CA ASN A 299 14.89 -6.46 -3.10
C ASN A 299 14.02 -5.39 -2.41
N SER A 300 13.52 -5.72 -1.20
CA SER A 300 12.77 -4.82 -0.32
C SER A 300 13.68 -3.70 0.23
N THR A 301 13.11 -2.54 0.54
CA THR A 301 13.83 -1.40 1.13
C THR A 301 13.15 -0.90 2.39
N ASN A 302 13.92 -0.34 3.34
CA ASN A 302 13.45 0.16 4.63
C ASN A 302 12.68 -0.90 5.43
N ILE A 303 13.32 -2.02 5.78
CA ILE A 303 12.66 -3.13 6.48
C ILE A 303 13.50 -3.61 7.67
N ASP A 304 12.84 -4.11 8.70
CA ASP A 304 13.46 -4.78 9.85
C ASP A 304 13.27 -6.30 9.83
N SER A 305 12.17 -6.77 9.23
CA SER A 305 11.75 -8.16 9.27
C SER A 305 10.78 -8.47 8.11
N VAL A 306 10.58 -9.77 7.87
CA VAL A 306 9.74 -10.26 6.78
C VAL A 306 8.88 -11.46 7.22
N LEU A 307 7.77 -11.65 6.52
CA LEU A 307 6.96 -12.86 6.53
C LEU A 307 6.65 -13.29 5.11
N TRP A 308 7.11 -14.47 4.75
CA TRP A 308 6.76 -15.16 3.52
C TRP A 308 5.55 -16.05 3.74
N LYS A 309 4.62 -16.05 2.80
CA LYS A 309 3.60 -17.09 2.63
C LYS A 309 3.74 -17.64 1.22
N PHE A 310 4.02 -18.94 1.11
CA PHE A 310 4.40 -19.55 -0.16
C PHE A 310 3.21 -19.97 -1.03
N GLY A 311 1.97 -19.78 -0.56
CA GLY A 311 0.75 -20.16 -1.28
C GLY A 311 0.35 -21.63 -1.13
N ASP A 312 1.08 -22.40 -0.31
CA ASP A 312 0.83 -23.81 0.02
C ASP A 312 0.58 -24.04 1.53
N LEU A 313 0.18 -22.97 2.24
CA LEU A 313 0.00 -22.90 3.70
C LEU A 313 1.29 -22.86 4.53
N SER A 314 2.46 -23.00 3.91
CA SER A 314 3.74 -22.83 4.62
C SER A 314 4.21 -21.37 4.61
N THR A 315 5.05 -21.04 5.58
CA THR A 315 5.55 -19.67 5.82
C THR A 315 7.02 -19.67 6.22
N SER A 316 7.68 -18.51 6.10
CA SER A 316 9.05 -18.31 6.59
C SER A 316 9.29 -16.87 7.04
N ASN A 317 10.21 -16.70 8.00
CA ASN A 317 10.72 -15.39 8.43
C ASN A 317 12.19 -15.18 8.04
N SER A 318 12.78 -16.13 7.30
CA SER A 318 14.13 -15.97 6.76
C SER A 318 14.14 -14.85 5.72
N LEU A 319 15.22 -14.06 5.70
CA LEU A 319 15.38 -13.00 4.70
C LEU A 319 15.41 -13.60 3.27
N ASN A 320 16.16 -14.68 3.06
CA ASN A 320 16.28 -15.31 1.74
C ASN A 320 16.01 -16.83 1.86
N PRO A 321 14.73 -17.26 1.91
CA PRO A 321 14.37 -18.65 2.10
C PRO A 321 14.55 -19.47 0.82
N ASN A 322 14.85 -20.75 1.00
CA ASN A 322 14.58 -21.78 0.00
C ASN A 322 13.34 -22.55 0.44
N HIS A 323 12.42 -22.84 -0.48
CA HIS A 323 11.18 -23.55 -0.20
C HIS A 323 10.96 -24.67 -1.22
N GLU A 324 10.63 -25.87 -0.74
CA GLU A 324 10.38 -27.04 -1.58
C GLU A 324 8.88 -27.32 -1.65
N TYR A 325 8.33 -27.27 -2.87
CA TYR A 325 6.92 -27.54 -3.14
C TYR A 325 6.69 -29.03 -3.41
N LEU A 326 5.73 -29.62 -2.72
CA LEU A 326 5.38 -31.04 -2.87
C LEU A 326 4.63 -31.33 -4.17
N ASP A 327 3.75 -30.41 -4.58
CA ASP A 327 2.90 -30.55 -5.75
C ASP A 327 3.29 -29.56 -6.86
N ASN A 328 3.13 -30.00 -8.11
CA ASN A 328 3.19 -29.11 -9.26
C ASN A 328 1.97 -28.19 -9.28
N GLY A 329 2.18 -26.93 -9.64
CA GLY A 329 1.11 -25.96 -9.68
C GLY A 329 1.61 -24.53 -9.75
N ASN A 330 0.65 -23.61 -9.81
CA ASN A 330 0.92 -22.19 -9.65
C ASN A 330 0.63 -21.80 -8.20
N TYR A 331 1.59 -21.13 -7.58
CA TYR A 331 1.49 -20.69 -6.20
C TYR A 331 1.57 -19.17 -6.15
N LEU A 332 0.63 -18.53 -5.45
CA LEU A 332 0.68 -17.11 -5.15
C LEU A 332 1.56 -16.93 -3.92
N VAL A 333 2.79 -16.46 -4.15
CA VAL A 333 3.72 -16.12 -3.08
C VAL A 333 3.44 -14.69 -2.63
N GLU A 334 3.30 -14.52 -1.32
CA GLU A 334 3.12 -13.24 -0.63
C GLU A 334 4.35 -12.99 0.25
N LEU A 335 4.97 -11.82 0.07
CA LEU A 335 6.00 -11.29 0.96
C LEU A 335 5.42 -10.09 1.68
N ILE A 336 5.33 -10.17 3.00
CA ILE A 336 5.04 -9.02 3.86
C ILE A 336 6.38 -8.54 4.42
N ALA A 337 6.73 -7.28 4.16
CA ALA A 337 7.93 -6.66 4.69
C ALA A 337 7.52 -5.62 5.74
N PHE A 338 8.13 -5.69 6.92
CA PHE A 338 7.78 -4.86 8.07
C PHE A 338 8.86 -3.82 8.35
N LEU A 339 8.43 -2.67 8.86
CA LEU A 339 9.28 -1.64 9.45
C LEU A 339 8.52 -0.99 10.61
N ASN A 340 8.98 -1.23 11.84
CA ASN A 340 8.32 -0.78 13.06
C ASN A 340 6.84 -1.23 13.08
N CYS A 341 5.88 -0.30 13.04
CA CYS A 341 4.45 -0.61 12.97
C CYS A 341 3.86 -0.51 11.55
N THR A 342 4.69 -0.32 10.53
CA THR A 342 4.26 -0.28 9.14
C THR A 342 4.66 -1.55 8.41
N SER A 343 3.96 -1.84 7.32
CA SER A 343 4.30 -2.95 6.45
C SER A 343 3.84 -2.68 5.03
N ASP A 344 4.57 -3.23 4.08
CA ASP A 344 4.14 -3.32 2.69
C ASP A 344 4.07 -4.80 2.28
N THR A 345 3.31 -5.11 1.23
CA THR A 345 3.10 -6.48 0.78
C THR A 345 3.27 -6.59 -0.73
N SER A 346 4.14 -7.52 -1.14
CA SER A 346 4.40 -7.86 -2.53
C SER A 346 3.87 -9.25 -2.85
N TYR A 347 3.37 -9.42 -4.07
CA TYR A 347 2.82 -10.69 -4.54
C TYR A 347 3.44 -11.08 -5.87
N GLN A 348 3.82 -12.35 -6.02
CA GLN A 348 4.17 -12.93 -7.32
C GLN A 348 3.60 -14.33 -7.45
N THR A 349 3.05 -14.65 -8.61
CA THR A 349 2.69 -16.03 -8.94
C THR A 349 3.91 -16.73 -9.52
N ILE A 350 4.29 -17.85 -8.93
CA ILE A 350 5.36 -18.72 -9.45
C ILE A 350 4.76 -20.02 -9.97
N SER A 351 5.40 -20.61 -10.98
CA SER A 351 4.98 -21.90 -11.54
C SER A 351 6.00 -22.97 -11.17
N ILE A 352 5.55 -23.95 -10.39
CA ILE A 352 6.33 -25.13 -10.03
C ILE A 352 6.00 -26.24 -11.02
N SER A 353 7.01 -26.62 -11.79
CA SER A 353 6.97 -27.74 -12.72
C SER A 353 8.17 -28.64 -12.42
N GLY A 354 8.09 -29.35 -11.31
CA GLY A 354 9.01 -30.44 -11.00
C GLY A 354 8.72 -31.66 -11.88
N LEU A 355 9.68 -32.56 -11.95
CA LEU A 355 9.47 -33.95 -12.37
C LEU A 355 8.67 -34.68 -11.27
N SER A 356 7.42 -34.27 -11.04
CA SER A 356 6.52 -35.06 -10.20
C SER A 356 6.31 -36.39 -10.92
N ILE A 357 6.69 -37.50 -10.28
CA ILE A 357 6.09 -38.79 -10.59
C ILE A 357 4.62 -38.57 -10.28
N LYS A 358 3.81 -38.29 -11.31
CA LYS A 358 2.36 -38.23 -11.17
C LYS A 358 1.97 -39.55 -10.53
N GLU A 359 1.52 -39.53 -9.28
CA GLU A 359 1.11 -40.74 -8.58
C GLU A 359 -0.02 -41.35 -9.40
N HIS A 360 0.32 -42.32 -10.25
CA HIS A 360 -0.63 -42.90 -11.16
C HIS A 360 -1.56 -43.71 -10.25
N LYS A 361 -2.84 -43.34 -10.20
CA LYS A 361 -3.86 -44.14 -9.53
C LYS A 361 -4.43 -45.12 -10.56
N PRO A 362 -3.95 -46.37 -10.65
CA PRO A 362 -4.42 -47.33 -11.66
C PRO A 362 -5.81 -47.90 -11.34
N PHE A 363 -6.40 -47.53 -10.19
CA PHE A 363 -7.73 -47.98 -9.80
C PHE A 363 -8.54 -46.88 -9.09
N THR A 364 -9.85 -47.09 -9.02
CA THR A 364 -10.78 -46.38 -8.13
C THR A 364 -11.46 -47.38 -7.19
N LEU A 365 -11.91 -46.91 -6.03
CA LEU A 365 -12.64 -47.72 -5.06
C LEU A 365 -14.11 -47.28 -5.02
N ASN A 366 -15.01 -48.27 -4.98
CA ASN A 366 -16.41 -48.07 -4.70
C ASN A 366 -16.78 -48.80 -3.40
N TYR A 367 -17.36 -48.07 -2.44
CA TYR A 367 -17.75 -48.59 -1.13
C TYR A 367 -19.26 -48.81 -1.12
N THR A 368 -19.68 -50.01 -0.76
CA THR A 368 -21.07 -50.33 -0.41
C THR A 368 -21.11 -50.83 1.03
N ASN A 369 -22.30 -50.96 1.61
CA ASN A 369 -22.44 -51.43 2.99
C ASN A 369 -21.81 -52.82 3.22
N ASP A 370 -21.69 -53.65 2.18
CA ASP A 370 -21.25 -55.04 2.32
C ASP A 370 -19.91 -55.35 1.66
N CYS A 371 -19.39 -54.49 0.78
CA CYS A 371 -18.12 -54.76 0.09
C CYS A 371 -17.38 -53.50 -0.42
N ILE A 372 -16.08 -53.69 -0.63
CA ILE A 372 -15.20 -52.75 -1.33
C ILE A 372 -14.93 -53.30 -2.72
N THR A 373 -15.32 -52.55 -3.76
CA THR A 373 -15.04 -52.89 -5.16
C THR A 373 -13.91 -52.05 -5.71
N ILE A 374 -12.86 -52.69 -6.20
CA ILE A 374 -11.74 -52.08 -6.89
C ILE A 374 -12.03 -52.08 -8.39
N ASN A 375 -12.05 -50.91 -9.03
CA ASN A 375 -12.19 -50.78 -10.49
C ASN A 375 -10.85 -50.35 -11.08
N PHE A 376 -10.25 -51.18 -11.92
CA PHE A 376 -8.95 -50.93 -12.54
C PHE A 376 -9.10 -50.22 -13.90
N LYS A 377 -8.12 -49.38 -14.23
CA LYS A 377 -8.05 -48.66 -15.51
C LYS A 377 -7.52 -49.51 -16.65
N SER A 378 -6.77 -50.58 -16.36
CA SER A 378 -6.20 -51.51 -17.34
C SER A 378 -6.66 -52.95 -17.12
N SER A 379 -6.50 -53.78 -18.15
CA SER A 379 -6.60 -55.24 -18.07
C SER A 379 -5.21 -55.91 -17.96
N ALA A 380 -4.18 -55.17 -17.55
CA ALA A 380 -2.85 -55.75 -17.32
C ALA A 380 -2.87 -56.74 -16.15
N GLU A 381 -1.85 -57.60 -16.03
CA GLU A 381 -1.70 -58.44 -14.85
C GLU A 381 -1.39 -57.60 -13.62
N LYS A 382 -2.03 -57.96 -12.50
CA LYS A 382 -1.96 -57.22 -11.24
C LYS A 382 -1.82 -58.18 -10.08
N SER A 383 -1.11 -57.76 -9.04
CA SER A 383 -1.15 -58.41 -7.73
C SER A 383 -1.75 -57.46 -6.70
N ILE A 384 -2.74 -57.96 -5.96
CA ILE A 384 -3.45 -57.22 -4.93
C ILE A 384 -3.13 -57.87 -3.60
N SER A 385 -2.74 -57.07 -2.61
CA SER A 385 -2.60 -57.50 -1.23
C SER A 385 -3.33 -56.57 -0.28
N VAL A 386 -3.91 -57.12 0.77
CA VAL A 386 -4.50 -56.38 1.88
C VAL A 386 -3.84 -56.85 3.16
N ILE A 387 -3.24 -55.94 3.91
CA ILE A 387 -2.68 -56.20 5.24
C ILE A 387 -3.49 -55.45 6.30
N ASN A 388 -3.58 -55.99 7.52
CA ASN A 388 -4.20 -55.32 8.65
C ASN A 388 -3.22 -54.35 9.35
N SER A 389 -3.70 -53.71 10.42
CA SER A 389 -2.96 -52.71 11.22
C SER A 389 -1.66 -53.22 11.87
N ILE A 390 -1.51 -54.55 12.05
CA ILE A 390 -0.30 -55.18 12.59
C ILE A 390 0.61 -55.77 11.49
N GLY A 391 0.31 -55.50 10.21
CA GLY A 391 1.11 -55.95 9.07
C GLY A 391 0.84 -57.39 8.62
N LYS A 392 -0.18 -58.06 9.18
CA LYS A 392 -0.57 -59.42 8.76
C LYS A 392 -1.29 -59.37 7.42
N LEU A 393 -0.89 -60.20 6.45
CA LEU A 393 -1.58 -60.40 5.18
C LEU A 393 -2.95 -61.05 5.40
N ILE A 394 -4.01 -60.35 5.00
CA ILE A 394 -5.41 -60.75 5.12
C ILE A 394 -5.95 -61.25 3.78
N TYR A 395 -5.50 -60.67 2.68
CA TYR A 395 -5.95 -61.05 1.35
C TYR A 395 -4.82 -60.90 0.34
N PHE A 396 -4.75 -61.84 -0.61
CA PHE A 396 -3.87 -61.76 -1.77
C PHE A 396 -4.58 -62.35 -2.99
N LYS A 397 -4.52 -61.67 -4.13
CA LYS A 397 -5.00 -62.19 -5.42
C LYS A 397 -4.17 -61.63 -6.56
N GLU A 398 -3.82 -62.49 -7.51
CA GLU A 398 -3.36 -62.08 -8.83
C GLU A 398 -4.52 -62.12 -9.83
N THR A 399 -4.62 -61.10 -10.68
CA THR A 399 -5.72 -61.00 -11.63
C THR A 399 -5.39 -60.07 -12.79
N ASN A 400 -6.03 -60.29 -13.93
CA ASN A 400 -6.09 -59.36 -15.06
C ASN A 400 -7.49 -58.73 -15.22
N GLU A 401 -8.41 -58.99 -14.29
CA GLU A 401 -9.76 -58.45 -14.27
C GLU A 401 -9.72 -56.91 -14.21
N ARG A 402 -10.76 -56.27 -14.79
CA ARG A 402 -10.98 -54.81 -14.66
C ARG A 402 -11.69 -54.44 -13.37
N GLN A 403 -12.19 -55.41 -12.63
CA GLN A 403 -12.91 -55.19 -11.40
C GLN A 403 -12.65 -56.33 -10.42
N LEU A 404 -12.45 -56.00 -9.15
CA LEU A 404 -12.26 -56.98 -8.08
C LEU A 404 -13.07 -56.57 -6.85
N ILE A 405 -13.86 -57.49 -6.31
CA ILE A 405 -14.57 -57.30 -5.05
C ILE A 405 -13.71 -57.91 -3.93
N LEU A 406 -13.35 -57.10 -2.94
CA LEU A 406 -12.62 -57.59 -1.77
C LEU A 406 -13.55 -58.42 -0.86
N PRO A 407 -13.02 -59.43 -0.16
CA PRO A 407 -13.78 -60.13 0.88
C PRO A 407 -14.15 -59.15 2.01
N LYS A 408 -15.14 -59.52 2.81
CA LYS A 408 -15.50 -58.77 4.02
C LYS A 408 -14.29 -58.67 4.95
N LEU A 409 -13.88 -57.45 5.26
CA LEU A 409 -12.78 -57.10 6.14
C LEU A 409 -13.31 -56.80 7.54
N GLU A 410 -12.44 -56.94 8.55
CA GLU A 410 -12.75 -56.54 9.92
C GLU A 410 -12.96 -55.01 10.01
N SER A 411 -13.71 -54.55 11.02
CA SER A 411 -13.98 -53.12 11.26
C SER A 411 -12.75 -52.38 11.83
N GLN A 412 -11.67 -52.38 11.06
CA GLN A 412 -10.40 -51.69 11.32
C GLN A 412 -9.83 -51.17 10.00
N PHE A 413 -8.81 -50.31 10.07
CA PHE A 413 -8.11 -49.92 8.85
C PHE A 413 -7.23 -51.04 8.32
N HIS A 414 -7.17 -51.15 7.00
CA HIS A 414 -6.29 -52.04 6.26
C HIS A 414 -5.49 -51.24 5.24
N ILE A 415 -4.35 -51.79 4.81
CA ILE A 415 -3.56 -51.24 3.70
C ILE A 415 -3.77 -52.13 2.48
N LEU A 416 -4.41 -51.57 1.47
CA LEU A 416 -4.53 -52.17 0.14
C LEU A 416 -3.31 -51.77 -0.68
N THR A 417 -2.55 -52.75 -1.16
CA THR A 417 -1.48 -52.55 -2.14
C THR A 417 -1.88 -53.22 -3.45
N VAL A 418 -1.79 -52.48 -4.55
CA VAL A 418 -1.96 -52.99 -5.92
C VAL A 418 -0.65 -52.77 -6.66
N TRP A 419 -0.10 -53.83 -7.22
CA TRP A 419 0.93 -53.75 -8.25
C TRP A 419 0.28 -54.05 -9.60
N ASP A 420 0.45 -53.17 -10.58
CA ASP A 420 -0.06 -53.30 -11.94
C ASP A 420 1.13 -53.25 -12.90
N GLN A 421 1.24 -54.21 -13.83
CA GLN A 421 2.35 -54.26 -14.78
C GLN A 421 2.57 -52.97 -15.58
N ASN A 422 1.51 -52.21 -15.86
CA ASN A 422 1.61 -50.98 -16.64
C ASN A 422 1.88 -49.74 -15.78
N TYR A 423 1.55 -49.80 -14.48
CA TYR A 423 1.51 -48.60 -13.62
C TYR A 423 2.33 -48.71 -12.34
N GLY A 424 2.97 -49.85 -12.09
CA GLY A 424 3.78 -50.08 -10.90
C GLY A 424 2.94 -50.29 -9.64
N ARG A 425 3.52 -49.97 -8.48
CA ARG A 425 2.92 -50.20 -7.16
C ARG A 425 2.18 -48.96 -6.67
N SER A 426 0.96 -49.13 -6.19
CA SER A 426 0.17 -48.11 -5.49
C SER A 426 -0.37 -48.68 -4.17
N SER A 427 -0.38 -47.88 -3.10
CA SER A 427 -0.87 -48.30 -1.79
C SER A 427 -1.89 -47.30 -1.24
N LEU A 428 -2.96 -47.77 -0.61
CA LEU A 428 -4.03 -46.93 -0.07
C LEU A 428 -4.57 -47.50 1.25
N LYS A 429 -4.84 -46.61 2.21
CA LYS A 429 -5.58 -46.95 3.43
C LYS A 429 -7.06 -47.13 3.10
N ILE A 430 -7.62 -48.28 3.44
CA ILE A 430 -9.06 -48.58 3.29
C ILE A 430 -9.68 -48.90 4.66
N ILE A 431 -10.93 -48.53 4.83
CA ILE A 431 -11.77 -48.87 5.99
C ILE A 431 -13.08 -49.39 5.40
N GLN A 432 -13.49 -50.60 5.79
CA GLN A 432 -14.82 -51.06 5.45
C GLN A 432 -15.80 -50.33 6.40
N PRO A 433 -16.77 -49.56 5.86
CA PRO A 433 -17.72 -48.81 6.67
C PRO A 433 -18.64 -49.70 7.52
#